data_AF-A0A6G3ZCA4-F1
#
_entry.id   AF-A0A6G3ZCA4-F1
#
_cell.length_a   1.000
_cell.length_b   1.000
_cell.length_c   1.000
_cell.angle_alpha   90.00
_cell.angle_beta   90.00
_cell.angle_gamma   90.00
#
_symmetry.space_group_name_H-M   'P 1'
#
loop_
_entity.id
_entity.type
_entity.pdbx_description
1 polymer ?
#
loop_
_entity_poly.entity_id
_entity_poly.type
_entity_poly.pdbx_seq_one_letter_code
_entity_poly.pdbx_strand_id
1 'polypeptide(L)' 'GTVDLAISLRSVYQYDNDIYLNAGAGIVAESVPQMEYMESVNKMNTMLANLVLKS' A
#
# COMPACT_ATOMS: atom_id res chain seq x y z
N GLY A 1 7.08 30.91 3.44
CA GLY A 1 6.17 29.97 4.10
C GLY A 1 5.49 29.18 3.02
N THR A 2 5.87 27.93 2.85
CA THR A 2 5.30 27.02 1.87
C THR A 2 5.36 25.64 2.50
N VAL A 3 4.20 24.99 2.63
CA VAL A 3 4.10 23.60 3.11
C VAL A 3 3.78 22.73 1.91
N ASP A 4 4.49 21.63 1.79
CA ASP A 4 4.21 20.55 0.85
C ASP A 4 4.00 19.27 1.65
N LEU A 5 2.87 18.60 1.42
CA LEU A 5 2.45 17.41 2.16
C LEU A 5 1.88 16.39 1.19
N ALA A 6 2.54 15.24 1.08
CA ALA A 6 2.06 14.12 0.30
C ALA A 6 1.23 13.16 1.17
N ILE A 7 0.18 12.59 0.59
CA ILE A 7 -0.59 11.52 1.23
C ILE A 7 0.23 10.23 1.13
N SER A 8 0.47 9.58 2.26
CA SER A 8 1.24 8.34 2.34
C SER A 8 0.42 7.12 1.86
N LEU A 9 0.24 7.01 0.55
CA LEU A 9 -0.36 5.84 -0.10
C LEU A 9 0.72 5.01 -0.79
N ARG A 10 0.49 3.69 -0.90
CA ARG A 10 1.47 2.74 -1.47
C ARG A 10 2.84 2.90 -0.81
N SER A 11 2.82 2.83 0.52
CA SER A 11 4.01 3.00 1.36
C SER A 11 4.44 1.66 1.96
N VAL A 12 5.76 1.52 2.14
CA VAL A 12 6.37 0.39 2.85
C VAL A 12 6.96 0.94 4.15
N TYR A 13 6.69 0.27 5.26
CA TYR A 13 7.20 0.62 6.58
C TYR A 13 8.06 -0.52 7.11
N GLN A 14 9.20 -0.19 7.69
CA GLN A 14 10.05 -1.15 8.38
C GLN A 14 10.09 -0.81 9.85
N TYR A 15 9.79 -1.79 10.70
CA TYR A 15 9.93 -1.71 12.14
C TYR A 15 10.83 -2.87 12.56
N ASP A 16 12.04 -2.55 13.02
CA ASP A 16 13.09 -3.53 13.29
C ASP A 16 13.34 -4.47 12.09
N ASN A 17 13.04 -5.76 12.26
CA ASN A 17 13.21 -6.80 11.25
C ASN A 17 11.92 -7.06 10.45
N ASP A 18 10.81 -6.39 10.77
CA ASP A 18 9.52 -6.60 10.15
C ASP A 18 9.23 -5.51 9.10
N ILE A 19 8.73 -5.94 7.94
CA ILE A 19 8.38 -5.06 6.82
C ILE A 19 6.88 -5.17 6.55
N TYR A 20 6.21 -4.03 6.54
CA TYR A 20 4.78 -3.90 6.32
C TYR A 20 4.52 -3.11 5.04
N LEU A 21 3.69 -3.66 4.16
CA LEU A 21 3.24 -2.98 2.95
C LEU A 21 1.82 -2.46 3.20
N ASN A 22 1.57 -1.19 2.90
CA ASN A 22 0.26 -0.58 3.07
C ASN A 22 -0.40 -0.24 1.73
N ALA A 23 -1.54 -0.88 1.47
CA ALA A 23 -2.44 -0.57 0.39
C ALA A 23 -3.89 -0.89 0.81
N GLY A 24 -4.86 -0.24 0.17
CA GLY A 24 -6.27 -0.49 0.40
C GLY A 24 -7.11 -0.26 -0.85
N ALA A 25 -8.41 -0.54 -0.73
CA ALA A 25 -9.40 -0.33 -1.77
C ALA A 25 -10.56 0.52 -1.24
N GLY A 26 -11.26 1.20 -2.15
CA GLY A 26 -12.35 2.09 -1.81
C GLY A 26 -13.67 1.33 -1.79
N ILE A 27 -14.30 1.21 -0.63
CA ILE A 27 -15.57 0.49 -0.50
C ILE A 27 -16.75 1.41 -0.84
N VAL A 28 -17.60 0.95 -1.75
CA VAL A 28 -18.89 1.57 -2.11
C VAL A 28 -20.04 0.57 -1.91
N ALA A 29 -21.29 1.00 -2.09
CA ALA A 29 -22.47 0.18 -1.78
C ALA A 29 -22.53 -1.12 -2.61
N GLU A 30 -22.01 -1.09 -3.83
CA GLU A 30 -21.99 -2.21 -4.77
C GLU A 30 -20.67 -3.01 -4.73
N SER A 31 -19.76 -2.69 -3.79
CA SER A 31 -18.47 -3.37 -3.69
C SER A 31 -18.63 -4.86 -3.40
N VAL A 32 -17.84 -5.66 -4.09
CA VAL A 32 -17.72 -7.11 -3.86
C VAL A 32 -16.45 -7.36 -3.05
N PRO A 33 -16.52 -7.92 -1.82
CA PRO A 33 -15.35 -8.05 -0.94
C PRO A 33 -14.12 -8.68 -1.60
N GLN A 34 -14.33 -9.67 -2.46
CA GLN A 34 -13.26 -10.34 -3.20
C GLN A 34 -12.57 -9.42 -4.21
N MET A 35 -13.34 -8.55 -4.90
CA MET A 35 -12.79 -7.60 -5.87
C MET A 35 -11.97 -6.51 -5.18
N GLU A 36 -12.45 -5.98 -4.06
CA GLU A 36 -11.76 -4.95 -3.27
C GLU A 36 -10.48 -5.48 -2.61
N TYR A 37 -10.52 -6.74 -2.17
CA TYR A 37 -9.33 -7.44 -1.71
C TYR A 37 -8.29 -7.54 -2.84
N MET A 38 -8.71 -7.99 -4.03
CA MET A 38 -7.82 -8.09 -5.18
C MET A 38 -7.26 -6.73 -5.61
N GLU A 39 -8.04 -5.66 -5.54
CA GLU A 39 -7.56 -4.30 -5.78
C GLU A 39 -6.45 -3.91 -4.79
N SER A 40 -6.65 -4.18 -3.50
CA SER A 40 -5.66 -3.91 -2.46
C SER A 40 -4.35 -4.68 -2.69
N VAL A 41 -4.47 -5.97 -3.03
CA VAL A 41 -3.32 -6.84 -3.38
C VAL A 41 -2.60 -6.33 -4.63
N ASN A 42 -3.32 -5.96 -5.68
CA ASN A 42 -2.72 -5.46 -6.92
C ASN A 42 -1.92 -4.16 -6.69
N LYS A 43 -2.45 -3.24 -5.88
CA LYS A 43 -1.72 -2.03 -5.48
C LYS A 43 -0.48 -2.35 -4.64
N MET A 44 -0.57 -3.36 -3.77
CA MET A 44 0.54 -3.81 -2.95
C MET A 44 1.65 -4.45 -3.77
N ASN A 45 1.29 -5.26 -4.77
CA ASN A 45 2.23 -5.94 -5.66
C ASN A 45 3.15 -4.98 -6.41
N THR A 46 2.69 -3.77 -6.73
CA THR A 46 3.55 -2.73 -7.32
C THR A 46 4.72 -2.36 -6.40
N MET A 47 4.49 -2.27 -5.09
CA MET A 47 5.57 -2.01 -4.13
C MET A 47 6.48 -3.23 -3.99
N LEU A 48 5.87 -4.42 -3.82
CA LEU A 48 6.61 -5.66 -3.64
C LEU A 48 7.58 -5.94 -4.79
N ALA A 49 7.16 -5.71 -6.03
CA ALA A 49 7.99 -5.94 -7.22
C ALA A 49 9.21 -5.02 -7.31
N ASN A 50 9.22 -3.88 -6.60
CA ASN A 50 10.31 -2.90 -6.62
C ASN A 50 11.10 -2.85 -5.31
N LEU A 51 10.74 -3.67 -4.32
CA LEU A 51 11.37 -3.67 -3.01
C LEU A 51 12.77 -4.29 -3.09
N VAL A 52 13.80 -3.50 -2.75
CA VAL A 52 15.18 -3.97 -2.62
C VAL A 52 15.54 -4.02 -1.14
N LEU A 53 15.83 -5.22 -0.65
CA LEU A 53 16.28 -5.43 0.73
C LEU A 53 17.80 -5.49 0.77
N LYS A 54 18.39 -4.76 1.72
CA LYS A 54 19.82 -4.81 1.99
C LYS A 54 20.03 -5.47 3.35
N SER A 55 20.86 -6.50 3.37
CA SER A 55 21.35 -7.19 4.56
C SER A 55 22.34 -6.34 5.35
#